data_AF-A0A967NVC0-F1
#
_entry.id   AF-A0A967NVC0-F1
#
_cell.length_a   1.000
_cell.length_b   1.000
_cell.length_c   1.000
_cell.angle_alpha   90.00
_cell.angle_beta   90.00
_cell.angle_gamma   90.00
#
_symmetry.space_group_name_H-M   'P 1'
#
loop_
_entity.id
_entity.type
_entity.pdbx_description
1 polymer ?
#
loop_
_entity_poly.entity_id
_entity_poly.type
_entity_poly.pdbx_seq_one_letter_code
_entity_poly.pdbx_strand_id
1 'polypeptide(L)'
;MAELSDENGINLSSWGNHYPMLFIDNNFQDTHNLADFFTYQPASHQVGTLRYPLPFISAGSHTLTLQVHDNFNNFASDSVDFITGVKPPPQVTPDQITLAQNYPNPFNPETHIQFTLSGSNHYQVRLEIYNILGQRVRVLLNGSLSAGEYEIRWDGRDRRGNPVASGIYIYRLWVSSHAPQGMSNQRGGIYQRSRKMVLLK
;
A
#
# COMPACT_ATOMS: atom_id res chain seq x y z
N MET A 1 6.78 20.61 2.36
CA MET A 1 7.45 21.29 3.48
C MET A 1 8.93 21.25 3.19
N ALA A 2 9.65 22.35 3.40
CA ALA A 2 11.10 22.41 3.30
C ALA A 2 11.67 23.08 4.56
N GLU A 3 12.88 22.72 4.94
CA GLU A 3 13.66 23.38 5.98
C GLU A 3 14.76 24.18 5.30
N LEU A 4 14.89 25.46 5.65
CA LEU A 4 15.87 26.36 5.06
C LEU A 4 16.81 26.86 6.17
N SER A 5 18.10 26.95 5.84
CA SER A 5 19.12 27.47 6.73
C SER A 5 20.15 28.29 5.96
N ASP A 6 20.44 29.51 6.41
CA ASP A 6 21.50 30.36 5.88
C ASP A 6 22.11 31.21 7.01
N GLU A 7 23.44 31.37 7.02
CA GLU A 7 24.15 32.15 8.06
C GLU A 7 23.80 33.65 8.03
N ASN A 8 23.49 34.17 6.84
CA ASN A 8 23.13 35.57 6.59
C ASN A 8 21.61 35.80 6.61
N GLY A 9 20.84 34.74 6.82
CA GLY A 9 19.38 34.75 6.82
C GLY A 9 18.76 34.69 5.43
N ILE A 10 17.51 34.25 5.39
CA ILE A 10 16.71 34.08 4.19
C ILE A 10 16.08 35.41 3.78
N ASN A 11 16.28 35.81 2.52
CA ASN A 11 15.69 37.00 1.95
C ASN A 11 14.21 36.75 1.64
N LEU A 12 13.34 37.58 2.21
CA LEU A 12 11.88 37.52 2.02
C LEU A 12 11.36 38.75 1.27
N SER A 13 12.26 39.62 0.79
CA SER A 13 11.88 40.88 0.16
C SER A 13 11.27 40.65 -1.22
N SER A 14 10.19 41.37 -1.50
CA SER A 14 9.53 41.34 -2.82
C SER A 14 10.26 42.19 -3.89
N TRP A 15 11.31 42.90 -3.49
CA TRP A 15 12.09 43.75 -4.39
C TRP A 15 13.13 42.91 -5.12
N GLY A 16 13.10 42.93 -6.46
CA GLY A 16 14.12 42.27 -7.29
C GLY A 16 13.98 40.75 -7.48
N ASN A 17 12.84 40.14 -7.10
CA ASN A 17 12.60 38.69 -7.21
C ASN A 17 13.58 37.81 -6.42
N HIS A 18 14.04 38.27 -5.26
CA HIS A 18 14.95 37.52 -4.38
C HIS A 18 14.24 36.78 -3.24
N TYR A 19 12.91 36.72 -3.27
CA TYR A 19 12.13 35.90 -2.33
C TYR A 19 12.28 34.40 -2.63
N PRO A 20 11.88 33.50 -1.71
CA PRO A 20 11.81 32.08 -1.98
C PRO A 20 10.81 31.81 -3.12
N MET A 21 11.24 31.12 -4.17
CA MET A 21 10.48 30.86 -5.39
C MET A 21 10.34 29.36 -5.62
N LEU A 22 9.14 28.92 -5.98
CA LEU A 22 8.89 27.56 -6.46
C LEU A 22 8.62 27.59 -7.96
N PHE A 23 9.25 26.64 -8.66
CA PHE A 23 9.00 26.33 -10.06
C PHE A 23 8.47 24.90 -10.17
N ILE A 24 7.40 24.72 -10.92
CA ILE A 24 6.86 23.40 -11.26
C ILE A 24 7.36 23.03 -12.65
N ASP A 25 7.87 21.81 -12.80
CA ASP A 25 8.42 21.25 -14.04
C ASP A 25 9.51 22.11 -14.68
N ASN A 26 10.28 22.80 -13.84
CA ASN A 26 11.32 23.76 -14.25
C ASN A 26 10.80 24.87 -15.17
N ASN A 27 9.51 25.21 -15.10
CA ASN A 27 8.94 26.34 -15.81
C ASN A 27 9.27 27.65 -15.08
N PHE A 28 10.45 28.22 -15.38
CA PHE A 28 10.92 29.47 -14.76
C PHE A 28 10.10 30.72 -15.13
N GLN A 29 9.13 30.61 -16.04
CA GLN A 29 8.19 31.69 -16.36
C GLN A 29 6.95 31.69 -15.45
N ASP A 30 6.67 30.56 -14.79
CA ASP A 30 5.57 30.41 -13.84
C ASP A 30 6.14 30.37 -12.42
N THR A 31 6.41 31.56 -11.89
CA THR A 31 7.06 31.73 -10.59
C THR A 31 6.02 31.83 -9.49
N HIS A 32 6.09 30.91 -8.52
CA HIS A 32 5.30 30.99 -7.30
C HIS A 32 6.12 31.67 -6.19
N ASN A 33 5.67 32.83 -5.73
CA ASN A 33 6.25 33.51 -4.57
C ASN A 33 5.87 32.80 -3.27
N LEU A 34 6.87 32.40 -2.49
CA LEU A 34 6.68 31.64 -1.25
C LEU A 34 7.01 32.43 0.03
N ALA A 35 7.28 33.74 -0.05
CA ALA A 35 7.70 34.55 1.09
C ALA A 35 6.74 34.42 2.30
N ASP A 36 5.43 34.50 2.04
CA ASP A 36 4.38 34.41 3.07
C ASP A 36 4.21 33.00 3.67
N PHE A 37 4.87 32.00 3.08
CA PHE A 37 4.82 30.60 3.51
C PHE A 37 6.06 30.16 4.30
N PHE A 38 7.01 31.08 4.49
CA PHE A 38 8.20 30.86 5.29
C PHE A 38 8.03 31.43 6.70
N THR A 39 8.55 30.71 7.70
CA THR A 39 8.56 31.17 9.09
C THR A 39 9.87 30.79 9.74
N TYR A 40 10.58 31.77 10.30
CA TYR A 40 11.77 31.54 11.12
C TYR A 40 11.44 30.73 12.38
N GLN A 41 12.39 29.93 12.84
CA GLN A 41 12.30 29.33 14.16
C GLN A 41 12.39 30.40 15.25
N PRO A 42 11.76 30.20 16.43
CA PRO A 42 11.85 31.15 17.54
C PRO A 42 13.29 31.47 17.89
N ALA A 43 13.60 32.76 18.05
CA ALA A 43 14.94 33.29 18.36
C ALA A 43 16.04 32.96 17.31
N SER A 44 15.67 32.61 16.07
CA SER A 44 16.61 32.41 14.96
C SER A 44 16.34 33.37 13.81
N HIS A 45 17.40 33.87 13.19
CA HIS A 45 17.37 34.59 11.91
C HIS A 45 18.01 33.79 10.78
N GLN A 46 18.41 32.56 11.06
CA GLN A 46 19.19 31.73 10.13
C GLN A 46 18.39 30.52 9.65
N VAL A 47 17.48 29.99 10.47
CA VAL A 47 16.78 28.73 10.20
C VAL A 47 15.27 28.93 10.26
N GLY A 48 14.55 28.34 9.32
CA GLY A 48 13.09 28.37 9.29
C GLY A 48 12.48 27.24 8.48
N THR A 49 11.15 27.24 8.43
CA THR A 49 10.35 26.25 7.72
C THR A 49 9.50 26.91 6.66
N LEU A 50 9.46 26.31 5.47
CA LEU A 50 8.59 26.69 4.37
C LEU A 50 7.45 25.68 4.23
N ARG A 51 6.20 26.15 4.34
CA ARG A 51 4.98 25.33 4.22
C ARG A 51 4.05 25.88 3.14
N TYR A 52 4.30 25.46 1.90
CA TYR A 52 3.49 25.83 0.76
C TYR A 52 2.44 24.77 0.41
N PRO A 53 1.14 25.10 0.35
CA PRO A 53 0.13 24.22 -0.22
C PRO A 53 0.24 24.22 -1.74
N LEU A 54 0.69 23.10 -2.32
CA LEU A 54 0.83 23.00 -3.77
C LEU A 54 -0.53 23.19 -4.47
N PRO A 55 -0.56 23.88 -5.63
CA PRO A 55 -1.75 23.94 -6.45
C PRO A 55 -2.13 22.55 -6.98
N PHE A 56 -3.29 22.45 -7.64
CA PHE A 56 -3.61 21.23 -8.37
C PHE A 56 -2.58 20.98 -9.47
N ILE A 57 -1.99 19.79 -9.47
CA ILE A 57 -1.03 19.33 -10.48
C ILE A 57 -1.66 18.11 -11.17
N SER A 58 -1.71 18.14 -12.50
CA SER A 58 -2.27 17.06 -13.32
C SER A 58 -1.58 15.72 -13.04
N ALA A 59 -2.21 14.59 -13.37
CA ALA A 59 -1.57 13.28 -13.27
C ALA A 59 -0.33 13.20 -14.18
N GLY A 60 0.80 12.76 -13.65
CA GLY A 60 2.06 12.69 -14.40
C GLY A 60 3.30 12.66 -13.51
N SER A 61 4.47 12.65 -14.14
CA SER A 61 5.75 12.88 -13.47
C SER A 61 6.04 14.37 -13.48
N HIS A 62 6.46 14.90 -12.34
CA HIS A 62 6.67 16.32 -12.14
C HIS A 62 7.94 16.57 -11.32
N THR A 63 8.50 17.78 -11.47
CA THR A 63 9.64 18.25 -10.69
C THR A 63 9.25 19.54 -9.96
N LEU A 64 9.51 19.62 -8.66
CA LEU A 64 9.45 20.88 -7.91
C LEU A 64 10.86 21.39 -7.70
N THR A 65 11.13 22.62 -8.14
CA THR A 65 12.41 23.29 -7.92
C THR A 65 12.19 24.48 -7.00
N LEU A 66 12.81 24.45 -5.83
CA LEU A 66 12.81 25.54 -4.87
C LEU A 66 14.10 26.33 -5.03
N GLN A 67 13.98 27.64 -5.25
CA GLN A 67 15.10 28.58 -5.25
C GLN A 67 14.94 29.58 -4.11
N VAL A 68 16.01 29.83 -3.38
CA VAL A 68 16.04 30.74 -2.23
C VAL A 68 17.25 31.65 -2.34
N HIS A 69 17.14 32.88 -1.81
CA HIS A 69 18.27 33.80 -1.73
C HIS A 69 18.57 34.13 -0.26
N ASP A 70 19.83 34.41 0.03
CA ASP A 70 20.25 35.06 1.26
C ASP A 70 20.07 36.59 1.19
N ASN A 71 20.29 37.29 2.31
CA ASN A 71 20.21 38.76 2.37
C ASN A 71 21.31 39.50 1.57
N PHE A 72 22.32 38.79 1.06
CA PHE A 72 23.36 39.30 0.16
C PHE A 72 23.07 38.98 -1.31
N ASN A 73 21.87 38.45 -1.62
CA ASN A 73 21.42 38.03 -2.94
C ASN A 73 22.22 36.85 -3.55
N ASN A 74 22.88 36.03 -2.74
CA ASN A 74 23.38 34.74 -3.18
C ASN A 74 22.21 33.75 -3.21
N PHE A 75 22.10 32.97 -4.29
CA PHE A 75 21.01 32.00 -4.43
C PHE A 75 21.47 30.56 -4.27
N ALA A 76 20.56 29.73 -3.77
CA ALA A 76 20.67 28.28 -3.77
C ALA A 76 19.37 27.67 -4.32
N SER A 77 19.46 26.48 -4.91
CA SER A 77 18.29 25.75 -5.40
C SER A 77 18.38 24.26 -5.11
N ASP A 78 17.24 23.64 -4.86
CA ASP A 78 17.10 22.19 -4.73
C ASP A 78 15.81 21.72 -5.42
N SER A 79 15.79 20.45 -5.84
CA SER A 79 14.69 19.90 -6.63
C SER A 79 14.23 18.52 -6.11
N VAL A 80 12.93 18.26 -6.23
CA VAL A 80 12.34 16.95 -5.94
C VAL A 80 11.43 16.49 -7.06
N ASP A 81 11.64 15.25 -7.51
CA ASP A 81 10.78 14.59 -8.48
C ASP A 81 9.67 13.82 -7.77
N PHE A 82 8.46 13.86 -8.33
CA PHE A 82 7.29 13.17 -7.79
C PHE A 82 6.31 12.78 -8.89
N ILE A 83 5.38 11.87 -8.56
CA ILE A 83 4.34 11.42 -9.49
C ILE A 83 2.98 11.64 -8.86
N THR A 84 2.08 12.27 -9.60
CA THR A 84 0.68 12.51 -9.26
C THR A 84 -0.23 11.58 -10.05
N GLY A 85 -1.45 11.34 -9.57
CA GLY A 85 -2.43 10.52 -10.29
C GLY A 85 -2.08 9.03 -10.36
N VAL A 86 -1.16 8.55 -9.51
CA VAL A 86 -0.94 7.11 -9.33
C VAL A 86 -2.22 6.51 -8.78
N LYS A 87 -2.96 5.79 -9.62
CA LYS A 87 -4.07 4.96 -9.15
C LYS A 87 -3.49 4.04 -8.08
N PRO A 88 -4.07 3.98 -6.87
CA PRO A 88 -3.64 2.99 -5.88
C PRO A 88 -3.65 1.62 -6.56
N PRO A 89 -2.63 0.77 -6.34
CA PRO A 89 -2.62 -0.57 -6.88
C PRO A 89 -3.93 -1.24 -6.48
N PRO A 90 -4.49 -2.12 -7.32
CA PRO A 90 -5.74 -2.79 -7.02
C PRO A 90 -5.69 -3.41 -5.62
N GLN A 91 -6.42 -2.81 -4.68
CA GLN A 91 -6.53 -3.32 -3.32
C GLN A 91 -7.56 -4.43 -3.34
N VAL A 92 -7.22 -5.56 -2.74
CA VAL A 92 -8.19 -6.62 -2.47
C VAL A 92 -9.16 -6.09 -1.40
N THR A 93 -10.41 -5.82 -1.77
CA THR A 93 -11.42 -5.41 -0.80
C THR A 93 -12.11 -6.64 -0.20
N PRO A 94 -12.57 -6.58 1.06
CA PRO A 94 -13.27 -7.71 1.69
C PRO A 94 -14.50 -8.19 0.90
N ASP A 95 -15.18 -7.28 0.20
CA ASP A 95 -16.38 -7.57 -0.59
C ASP A 95 -16.07 -8.39 -1.86
N GLN A 96 -14.79 -8.44 -2.28
CA GLN A 96 -14.35 -9.24 -3.42
C GLN A 96 -14.11 -10.70 -3.07
N ILE A 97 -14.06 -11.06 -1.78
CA ILE A 97 -13.70 -12.42 -1.36
C ILE A 97 -14.72 -12.98 -0.39
N THR A 98 -15.30 -14.11 -0.77
CA THR A 98 -16.16 -14.90 0.10
C THR A 98 -15.45 -16.21 0.47
N LEU A 99 -15.66 -16.67 1.69
CA LEU A 99 -15.30 -18.03 2.12
C LEU A 99 -16.56 -18.64 2.69
N ALA A 100 -17.07 -19.70 2.09
CA ALA A 100 -18.28 -20.39 2.50
C ALA A 100 -18.00 -21.34 3.67
N GLN A 101 -19.06 -21.77 4.37
CA GLN A 101 -18.94 -22.88 5.30
C GLN A 101 -18.70 -24.18 4.52
N ASN A 102 -17.81 -25.04 5.02
CA ASN A 102 -17.55 -26.33 4.37
C ASN A 102 -18.81 -27.20 4.42
N TYR A 103 -19.04 -27.99 3.36
CA TYR A 103 -20.17 -28.90 3.28
C TYR A 103 -19.72 -30.29 2.78
N PRO A 104 -20.15 -31.38 3.44
CA PRO A 104 -20.92 -31.42 4.68
C PRO A 104 -20.12 -30.88 5.90
N ASN A 105 -20.81 -30.47 6.96
CA ASN A 105 -20.23 -30.16 8.26
C ASN A 105 -21.27 -30.41 9.38
N PRO A 106 -21.07 -31.39 10.28
CA PRO A 106 -19.91 -32.29 10.37
C PRO A 106 -19.74 -33.19 9.15
N PHE A 107 -18.53 -33.72 8.93
CA PHE A 107 -18.20 -34.55 7.76
C PHE A 107 -17.47 -35.84 8.14
N ASN A 108 -17.52 -36.85 7.25
CA ASN A 108 -16.81 -38.13 7.38
C ASN A 108 -16.53 -38.78 6.01
N PRO A 109 -15.26 -39.02 5.62
CA PRO A 109 -14.09 -38.24 5.96
C PRO A 109 -13.91 -37.04 5.02
N GLU A 110 -14.84 -36.79 4.10
CA GLU A 110 -14.69 -35.81 3.02
C GLU A 110 -15.60 -34.58 3.17
N THR A 111 -15.07 -33.40 2.86
CA THR A 111 -15.81 -32.13 2.82
C THR A 111 -15.29 -31.22 1.70
N HIS A 112 -16.13 -30.29 1.26
CA HIS A 112 -15.84 -29.31 0.22
C HIS A 112 -15.79 -27.90 0.80
N ILE A 113 -14.78 -27.13 0.42
CA ILE A 113 -14.57 -25.74 0.83
C ILE A 113 -14.73 -24.85 -0.39
N GLN A 114 -15.76 -24.01 -0.39
CA GLN A 114 -16.05 -23.07 -1.48
C GLN A 114 -15.60 -21.65 -1.13
N PHE A 115 -15.04 -20.94 -2.12
CA PHE A 115 -14.71 -19.52 -2.01
C PHE A 115 -14.84 -18.83 -3.38
N THR A 116 -15.17 -17.54 -3.36
CA THR A 116 -15.29 -16.71 -4.58
C THR A 116 -14.22 -15.63 -4.56
N LEU A 117 -13.61 -15.39 -5.72
CA LEU A 117 -12.72 -14.28 -6.00
C LEU A 117 -13.38 -13.40 -7.07
N SER A 118 -13.81 -12.19 -6.70
CA SER A 118 -14.50 -11.26 -7.61
C SER A 118 -13.56 -10.15 -8.05
N GLY A 119 -13.71 -9.67 -9.29
CA GLY A 119 -12.91 -8.59 -9.87
C GLY A 119 -12.24 -9.02 -11.17
N SER A 120 -11.23 -8.27 -11.60
CA SER A 120 -10.51 -8.49 -12.86
C SER A 120 -9.02 -8.82 -12.66
N ASN A 121 -8.61 -9.15 -11.42
CA ASN A 121 -7.22 -9.36 -11.08
C ASN A 121 -6.85 -10.85 -11.04
N HIS A 122 -5.56 -11.15 -11.20
CA HIS A 122 -4.98 -12.39 -10.70
C HIS A 122 -4.66 -12.25 -9.22
N TYR A 123 -5.01 -13.27 -8.45
CA TYR A 123 -4.80 -13.36 -7.02
C TYR A 123 -3.74 -14.40 -6.71
N GLN A 124 -2.91 -14.15 -5.70
CA GLN A 124 -2.17 -15.21 -5.04
C GLN A 124 -3.04 -15.76 -3.91
N VAL A 125 -3.31 -17.06 -3.94
CA VAL A 125 -4.26 -17.72 -3.03
C VAL A 125 -3.57 -18.85 -2.29
N ARG A 126 -3.86 -18.96 -0.99
CA ARG A 126 -3.45 -20.09 -0.17
C ARG A 126 -4.59 -20.55 0.74
N LEU A 127 -4.88 -21.85 0.72
CA LEU A 127 -5.86 -22.50 1.59
C LEU A 127 -5.15 -23.55 2.45
N GLU A 128 -5.22 -23.38 3.77
CA GLU A 128 -4.53 -24.23 4.75
C GLU A 128 -5.49 -24.75 5.81
N ILE A 129 -5.27 -26.00 6.24
CA ILE A 129 -5.96 -26.65 7.34
C ILE A 129 -5.08 -26.66 8.58
N TYR A 130 -5.68 -26.35 9.73
CA TYR A 130 -5.05 -26.33 11.05
C TYR A 130 -5.88 -27.13 12.05
N ASN A 131 -5.22 -27.74 13.03
CA ASN A 131 -5.90 -28.26 14.22
C ASN A 131 -6.14 -27.14 15.24
N ILE A 132 -6.84 -27.45 16.35
CA ILE A 132 -7.14 -26.48 17.41
C ILE A 132 -5.89 -25.89 18.10
N LEU A 133 -4.75 -26.58 18.03
CA LEU A 133 -3.47 -26.11 18.58
C LEU A 133 -2.76 -25.14 17.61
N GLY A 134 -3.36 -24.81 16.47
CA GLY A 134 -2.76 -23.97 15.44
C GLY A 134 -1.67 -24.67 14.62
N GLN A 135 -1.51 -25.99 14.74
CA GLN A 135 -0.56 -26.75 13.94
C GLN A 135 -1.15 -26.99 12.55
N ARG A 136 -0.37 -26.68 11.50
CA ARG A 136 -0.79 -26.89 10.11
C ARG A 136 -0.85 -28.38 9.79
N VAL A 137 -2.03 -28.84 9.42
CA VAL A 137 -2.32 -30.22 9.04
C VAL A 137 -1.97 -30.45 7.57
N ARG A 138 -2.45 -29.56 6.68
CA ARG A 138 -2.28 -29.68 5.23
C ARG A 138 -2.44 -28.33 4.53
N VAL A 139 -1.71 -28.14 3.43
CA VAL A 139 -1.97 -27.06 2.45
C VAL A 139 -2.81 -27.69 1.34
N LEU A 140 -3.99 -27.14 1.07
CA LEU A 140 -4.89 -27.66 0.03
C LEU A 140 -4.71 -26.93 -1.30
N LEU A 141 -4.35 -25.65 -1.25
CA LEU A 141 -4.11 -24.80 -2.41
C LEU A 141 -3.01 -23.78 -2.08
N ASN A 142 -2.09 -23.55 -3.01
CA ASN A 142 -1.10 -22.48 -2.93
C ASN A 142 -0.66 -22.11 -4.36
N GLY A 143 -1.23 -21.05 -4.93
CA GLY A 143 -0.96 -20.69 -6.31
C GLY A 143 -1.69 -19.42 -6.75
N SER A 144 -1.50 -19.04 -8.01
CA SER A 144 -2.21 -17.92 -8.60
C SER A 144 -3.53 -18.38 -9.22
N LEU A 145 -4.61 -17.68 -8.90
CA LEU A 145 -5.94 -17.91 -9.44
C LEU A 145 -6.48 -16.63 -10.09
N SER A 146 -7.31 -16.79 -11.10
CA SER A 146 -8.07 -15.68 -11.68
C SER A 146 -9.31 -15.40 -10.83
N ALA A 147 -10.07 -14.35 -11.15
CA ALA A 147 -11.40 -14.21 -10.60
C ALA A 147 -12.29 -15.40 -11.00
N GLY A 148 -13.13 -15.86 -10.09
CA GLY A 148 -13.98 -17.03 -10.26
C GLY A 148 -14.44 -17.65 -8.96
N GLU A 149 -15.25 -18.70 -9.08
CA GLU A 149 -15.68 -19.55 -7.97
C GLU A 149 -14.83 -20.82 -7.93
N TYR A 150 -14.43 -21.21 -6.72
CA TYR A 150 -13.55 -22.34 -6.50
C TYR A 150 -14.09 -23.24 -5.40
N GLU A 151 -13.96 -24.54 -5.63
CA GLU A 151 -14.26 -25.57 -4.65
C GLU A 151 -13.02 -26.46 -4.46
N ILE A 152 -12.61 -26.62 -3.20
CA ILE A 152 -11.45 -27.44 -2.82
C ILE A 152 -11.90 -28.54 -1.87
N ARG A 153 -11.58 -29.78 -2.23
CA ARG A 153 -11.90 -30.98 -1.46
C ARG A 153 -10.85 -31.25 -0.38
N TRP A 154 -11.29 -31.65 0.81
CA TRP A 154 -10.44 -32.24 1.84
C TRP A 154 -10.98 -33.59 2.29
N ASP A 155 -10.10 -34.58 2.35
CA ASP A 155 -10.35 -36.00 2.61
C ASP A 155 -10.05 -36.43 4.06
N GLY A 156 -9.89 -35.46 4.97
CA GLY A 156 -9.54 -35.75 6.36
C GLY A 156 -8.14 -36.33 6.55
N ARG A 157 -7.21 -36.11 5.59
CA ARG A 157 -5.80 -36.57 5.69
C ARG A 157 -4.82 -35.41 5.88
N ASP A 158 -3.72 -35.70 6.57
CA ASP A 158 -2.60 -34.79 6.74
C ASP A 158 -1.68 -34.75 5.51
N ARG A 159 -0.60 -33.96 5.58
CA ARG A 159 0.44 -33.88 4.54
C ARG A 159 1.17 -35.19 4.21
N ARG A 160 1.13 -36.20 5.09
CA ARG A 160 1.72 -37.52 4.89
C ARG A 160 0.70 -38.52 4.32
N GLY A 161 -0.54 -38.09 4.09
CA GLY A 161 -1.62 -38.95 3.64
C GLY A 161 -2.27 -39.77 4.76
N ASN A 162 -1.94 -39.52 6.02
CA ASN A 162 -2.52 -40.25 7.14
C ASN A 162 -3.86 -39.63 7.56
N PRO A 163 -4.88 -40.44 7.88
CA PRO A 163 -6.15 -39.93 8.42
C PRO A 163 -5.92 -39.18 9.75
N VAL A 164 -6.44 -37.96 9.88
CA VAL A 164 -6.37 -37.20 11.14
C VAL A 164 -7.48 -37.61 12.10
N ALA A 165 -7.35 -37.37 13.41
CA ALA A 165 -8.36 -37.76 14.40
C ALA A 165 -9.68 -36.99 14.23
N SER A 166 -10.80 -37.56 14.71
CA SER A 166 -12.06 -36.81 14.86
C SER A 166 -11.86 -35.57 15.74
N GLY A 167 -12.53 -34.48 15.41
CA GLY A 167 -12.39 -33.23 16.17
C GLY A 167 -12.63 -31.98 15.34
N ILE A 168 -12.30 -30.85 15.95
CA ILE A 168 -12.45 -29.52 15.35
C ILE A 168 -11.17 -29.17 14.58
N TYR A 169 -11.35 -28.65 13.38
CA TYR A 169 -10.30 -28.11 12.54
C TYR A 169 -10.67 -26.71 12.05
N ILE A 170 -9.67 -25.95 11.63
CA ILE A 170 -9.85 -24.61 11.07
C ILE A 170 -9.25 -24.61 9.67
N TYR A 171 -9.99 -24.13 8.69
CA TYR A 171 -9.42 -23.77 7.39
C TYR A 171 -9.26 -22.26 7.28
N ARG A 172 -8.16 -21.83 6.67
CA ARG A 172 -7.79 -20.43 6.50
C ARG A 172 -7.47 -20.16 5.03
N LEU A 173 -8.18 -19.18 4.47
CA LEU A 173 -7.95 -18.64 3.14
C LEU A 173 -7.13 -17.36 3.26
N TRP A 174 -6.05 -17.29 2.51
CA TRP A 174 -5.24 -16.09 2.30
C TRP A 174 -5.32 -15.69 0.83
N VAL A 175 -5.50 -14.41 0.59
CA VAL A 175 -5.56 -13.85 -0.76
C VAL A 175 -4.82 -12.52 -0.79
N SER A 176 -3.97 -12.32 -1.80
CA SER A 176 -3.34 -11.03 -2.09
C SER A 176 -3.42 -10.72 -3.58
N SER A 177 -3.59 -9.45 -3.95
CA SER A 177 -3.52 -9.03 -5.36
C SER A 177 -2.08 -9.11 -5.84
N HIS A 178 -1.88 -9.64 -7.05
CA HIS A 178 -0.59 -9.55 -7.71
C HIS A 178 -0.46 -8.12 -8.28
N ALA A 179 0.48 -7.32 -7.76
CA ALA A 179 0.84 -6.06 -8.41
C ALA A 179 1.64 -6.37 -9.69
N PRO A 180 1.37 -5.69 -10.82
CA PRO A 180 2.21 -5.83 -12.00
C PRO A 180 3.69 -5.54 -11.67
N GLN A 181 4.61 -6.30 -12.29
CA GLN A 181 6.04 -6.05 -12.18
C GLN A 181 6.35 -4.61 -12.61
N GLY A 182 6.91 -3.81 -11.69
CA GLY A 182 7.15 -2.37 -11.85
C GLY A 182 6.62 -1.51 -10.69
N MET A 183 5.74 -2.05 -9.84
CA MET A 183 5.19 -1.38 -8.64
C MET A 183 5.66 -2.05 -7.34
N SER A 184 6.98 -2.29 -7.19
CA SER A 184 7.55 -3.12 -6.11
C SER A 184 7.42 -2.55 -4.70
N ASN A 185 7.13 -1.26 -4.54
CA ASN A 185 7.12 -0.60 -3.23
C ASN A 185 5.75 -0.50 -2.57
N GLN A 186 4.70 -1.07 -3.17
CA GLN A 186 3.37 -1.07 -2.56
C GLN A 186 2.93 -2.50 -2.23
N ARG A 187 2.82 -2.80 -0.93
CA ARG A 187 2.24 -4.05 -0.44
C ARG A 187 0.76 -4.08 -0.84
N GLY A 188 0.41 -4.87 -1.85
CA GLY A 188 -0.99 -5.17 -2.17
C GLY A 188 -1.71 -5.68 -0.92
N GLY A 189 -2.95 -5.23 -0.70
CA GLY A 189 -3.74 -5.65 0.45
C GLY A 189 -3.80 -7.17 0.59
N ILE A 190 -3.56 -7.67 1.79
CA ILE A 190 -3.70 -9.08 2.13
C ILE A 190 -5.05 -9.27 2.81
N TYR A 191 -5.90 -10.11 2.21
CA TYR A 191 -7.12 -10.59 2.83
C TYR A 191 -6.87 -11.95 3.48
N GLN A 192 -7.40 -12.13 4.70
CA GLN A 192 -7.38 -13.41 5.41
C GLN A 192 -8.76 -13.68 6.00
N ARG A 193 -9.28 -14.89 5.80
CA ARG A 193 -10.50 -15.37 6.46
C ARG A 193 -10.33 -16.81 6.94
N SER A 194 -10.93 -17.13 8.09
CA SER A 194 -10.89 -18.48 8.67
C SER A 194 -12.28 -18.95 9.05
N ARG A 195 -12.49 -20.26 9.03
CA ARG A 195 -13.72 -20.92 9.48
C ARG A 195 -13.41 -22.27 10.11
N LYS A 196 -14.29 -22.71 11.01
CA LYS A 196 -14.19 -24.00 11.69
C LYS A 196 -14.94 -25.10 10.93
N MET A 197 -14.49 -26.33 11.08
CA MET A 197 -15.12 -27.55 10.59
C MET A 197 -14.99 -28.68 11.63
N VAL A 198 -15.88 -29.67 11.56
CA VAL A 198 -15.95 -30.80 12.51
C VAL A 198 -15.86 -32.12 11.75
N LEU A 199 -14.79 -32.88 11.99
CA LEU A 199 -14.60 -34.23 11.46
C LEU A 199 -15.15 -35.25 12.46
N LEU A 200 -16.02 -36.14 11.99
CA LEU A 200 -16.49 -37.31 12.71
C LEU A 200 -15.99 -38.56 11.97
N LYS A 201 -15.55 -39.57 12.72
CA LYS A 201 -15.18 -40.89 12.18
C LYS A 201 -16.12 -41.93 12.73
#